data_AF-A0A3M9YIU5-F1
#
_entry.id   AF-A0A3M9YIU5-F1
#
_cell.length_a   1.000
_cell.length_b   1.000
_cell.length_c   1.000
_cell.angle_alpha   90.00
_cell.angle_beta   90.00
_cell.angle_gamma   90.00
#
_symmetry.space_group_name_H-M   'P 1'
#
loop_
_entity.id
_entity.type
_entity.pdbx_description
1 polymer ?
#
loop_
_entity_poly.entity_id
_entity_poly.type
_entity_poly.pdbx_seq_one_letter_code
_entity_poly.pdbx_strand_id
1 'polypeptide(L)'
;MKSPIPDYLNQVLKNARDNEDGAPAAYIETLAKADTSRLAVALAMVDGNIYSAGDDEVEFSIQSISKAFVYAIAIEDAGLERVLEKIGVEPSGDAFNRLSLHKGTNRPMNPMINAGAITAHSLVVRPNATAEERTERILKTLSRLAGRELHVDEEVYEAELRDADRNMGIGYMLKAAGIISCDPREAVKGYIRQCAINVNVRDLAMMAATLCNAGLHPVSGERIIHQASVRQVLSVMTTCGMYDAAGDWVSNVGIPAKSGVAGGIIGALPGQVGIAAFSPKLDARGNSVRGVVICEQLSRDMGLHMMDVSQIAMSTVQTSVATIVAGVHEPHNRNCQREVIVFKLRGAVRFPGSERLTRAVARELGRPNPDDPGSGLHGDACAVIFSFREVYSLNHVARRIIHEDISRLILEEKIVVVIDPSGVLQWNHDEAENDRHPKVVRNETEARDFIGGTGCKAVSTDDGW
;
A
#
# COMPACT_ATOMS: atom_id res chain seq x y z
N MET A 1 11.16 -22.92 -17.52
CA MET A 1 12.21 -22.09 -16.88
C MET A 1 11.76 -21.81 -15.45
N LYS A 2 12.63 -21.91 -14.43
CA LYS A 2 12.31 -21.49 -13.06
C LYS A 2 12.55 -19.99 -12.92
N SER A 3 11.81 -19.31 -12.03
CA SER A 3 12.07 -17.90 -11.70
C SER A 3 13.48 -17.75 -11.12
N PRO A 4 14.25 -16.71 -11.50
CA PRO A 4 15.57 -16.45 -10.93
C PRO A 4 15.52 -15.78 -9.54
N ILE A 5 14.35 -15.32 -9.08
CA ILE A 5 14.22 -14.58 -7.81
C ILE A 5 14.67 -15.43 -6.60
N PRO A 6 14.26 -16.70 -6.43
CA PRO A 6 14.74 -17.53 -5.33
C PRO A 6 16.26 -17.75 -5.33
N ASP A 7 16.88 -17.87 -6.51
CA ASP A 7 18.33 -18.02 -6.62
C ASP A 7 19.05 -16.75 -6.16
N TYR A 8 18.52 -15.58 -6.54
CA TYR A 8 19.00 -14.30 -6.05
C TYR A 8 18.83 -14.14 -4.53
N LEU A 9 17.67 -14.52 -3.97
CA LEU A 9 17.45 -14.49 -2.51
C LEU A 9 18.46 -15.39 -1.77
N ASN A 10 18.77 -16.57 -2.30
CA ASN A 10 19.83 -17.42 -1.74
C ASN A 10 21.20 -16.73 -1.76
N GLN A 11 21.52 -15.98 -2.82
CA GLN A 11 22.77 -15.20 -2.89
C GLN A 11 22.79 -14.06 -1.86
N VAL A 12 21.67 -13.36 -1.67
CA VAL A 12 21.52 -12.33 -0.62
C VAL A 12 21.76 -12.92 0.76
N LEU A 13 21.16 -14.08 1.06
CA LEU A 13 21.40 -14.77 2.33
C LEU A 13 22.85 -15.21 2.50
N LYS A 14 23.50 -15.68 1.43
CA LYS A 14 24.92 -16.05 1.46
C LYS A 14 25.81 -14.85 1.79
N ASN A 15 25.54 -13.69 1.20
CA ASN A 15 26.30 -12.47 1.47
C ASN A 15 26.17 -11.98 2.92
N ALA A 16 24.98 -12.13 3.51
CA ALA A 16 24.72 -11.70 4.89
C ALA A 16 25.19 -12.72 5.95
N ARG A 17 25.43 -13.99 5.56
CA ARG A 17 25.66 -15.10 6.49
C ARG A 17 26.90 -14.93 7.35
N ASP A 18 27.99 -14.41 6.80
CA ASP A 18 29.27 -14.30 7.52
C ASP A 18 29.33 -13.11 8.50
N ASN A 19 28.31 -12.24 8.51
CA ASN A 19 28.20 -11.18 9.50
C ASN A 19 27.71 -11.78 10.83
N GLU A 20 28.63 -11.93 11.79
CA GLU A 20 28.36 -12.51 13.12
C GLU A 20 28.15 -11.46 14.22
N ASP A 21 28.10 -10.17 13.85
CA ASP A 21 27.95 -9.06 14.81
C ASP A 21 26.61 -9.11 15.57
N GLY A 22 26.58 -8.40 16.70
CA GLY A 22 25.39 -8.28 17.53
C GLY A 22 25.15 -9.47 18.45
N ALA A 23 24.01 -9.46 19.13
CA ALA A 23 23.60 -10.51 20.06
C ALA A 23 22.07 -10.64 20.11
N PRO A 24 21.53 -11.81 20.50
CA PRO A 24 20.09 -11.96 20.75
C PRO A 24 19.60 -11.04 21.87
N ALA A 25 18.29 -10.81 21.93
CA ALA A 25 17.67 -10.05 23.01
C ALA A 25 17.84 -10.77 24.36
N ALA A 26 18.66 -10.20 25.25
CA ALA A 26 19.03 -10.84 26.51
C ALA A 26 17.97 -10.74 27.62
N TYR A 27 17.02 -9.82 27.52
CA TYR A 27 16.04 -9.54 28.58
C TYR A 27 14.82 -10.47 28.55
N ILE A 28 14.60 -11.20 27.45
CA ILE A 28 13.59 -12.28 27.37
C ILE A 28 14.34 -13.59 27.28
N GLU A 29 14.21 -14.43 28.31
CA GLU A 29 14.97 -15.68 28.44
C GLU A 29 14.85 -16.59 27.20
N THR A 30 13.65 -16.71 26.64
CA THR A 30 13.38 -17.53 25.44
C THR A 30 14.11 -16.99 24.21
N LEU A 31 14.20 -15.67 24.04
CA LEU A 31 14.91 -15.04 22.92
C LEU A 31 16.43 -15.06 23.11
N ALA A 32 16.90 -14.98 24.37
CA ALA A 32 18.32 -15.06 24.69
C ALA A 32 18.94 -16.42 24.30
N LYS A 33 18.12 -17.47 24.26
CA LYS A 33 18.50 -18.84 23.88
C LYS A 33 18.21 -19.17 22.41
N ALA A 34 17.77 -18.20 21.61
CA ALA A 34 17.43 -18.43 20.20
C ALA A 34 18.62 -18.95 19.38
N ASP A 35 18.34 -19.83 18.42
CA ASP A 35 19.34 -20.35 17.48
C ASP A 35 19.82 -19.24 16.53
N THR A 36 20.98 -18.66 16.83
CA THR A 36 21.55 -17.53 16.08
C THR A 36 22.05 -17.89 14.68
N SER A 37 22.05 -19.17 14.30
CA SER A 37 22.42 -19.60 12.95
C SER A 37 21.29 -19.39 11.92
N ARG A 38 20.06 -19.17 12.40
CA ARG A 38 18.87 -19.02 11.56
C ARG A 38 18.90 -17.73 10.75
N LEU A 39 18.56 -17.87 9.47
CA LEU A 39 18.57 -16.78 8.52
C LEU A 39 17.55 -17.03 7.41
N ALA A 40 16.60 -16.11 7.23
CA ALA A 40 15.57 -16.23 6.21
C ALA A 40 15.17 -14.89 5.60
N VAL A 41 14.65 -14.95 4.37
CA VAL A 41 14.10 -13.79 3.65
C VAL A 41 12.88 -14.23 2.82
N ALA A 42 11.88 -13.36 2.73
CA ALA A 42 10.72 -13.54 1.86
C ALA A 42 10.30 -12.22 1.19
N LEU A 43 9.83 -12.33 -0.04
CA LEU A 43 9.21 -11.29 -0.86
C LEU A 43 7.80 -11.73 -1.23
N ALA A 44 6.79 -10.94 -0.91
CA ALA A 44 5.42 -11.14 -1.34
C ALA A 44 4.98 -10.00 -2.26
N MET A 45 4.55 -10.35 -3.46
CA MET A 45 4.09 -9.42 -4.48
C MET A 45 2.63 -9.03 -4.22
N VAL A 46 2.23 -7.85 -4.70
CA VAL A 46 0.84 -7.37 -4.58
C VAL A 46 -0.18 -8.22 -5.35
N ASP A 47 0.28 -9.10 -6.24
CA ASP A 47 -0.52 -10.09 -6.97
C ASP A 47 -0.64 -11.45 -6.25
N GLY A 48 -0.03 -11.60 -5.07
CA GLY A 48 -0.10 -12.81 -4.25
C GLY A 48 1.05 -13.79 -4.44
N ASN A 49 1.95 -13.57 -5.41
CA ASN A 49 3.13 -14.42 -5.55
C ASN A 49 4.11 -14.23 -4.38
N ILE A 50 4.66 -15.34 -3.86
CA ILE A 50 5.65 -15.31 -2.79
C ILE A 50 6.94 -16.02 -3.21
N TYR A 51 8.07 -15.38 -2.92
CA TYR A 51 9.42 -15.93 -3.10
C TYR A 51 10.13 -15.88 -1.76
N SER A 52 10.75 -16.98 -1.34
CA SER A 52 11.47 -17.04 -0.07
C SER A 52 12.70 -17.95 -0.15
N ALA A 53 13.62 -17.77 0.79
CA ALA A 53 14.83 -18.55 0.92
C ALA A 53 15.28 -18.65 2.40
N GLY A 54 16.11 -19.64 2.69
CA GLY A 54 16.66 -19.86 4.04
C GLY A 54 15.70 -20.62 4.95
N ASP A 55 15.74 -20.30 6.25
CA ASP A 55 14.90 -20.87 7.30
C ASP A 55 13.48 -20.28 7.28
N ASP A 56 12.81 -20.30 6.12
CA ASP A 56 11.62 -19.50 5.85
C ASP A 56 10.31 -19.96 6.50
N GLU A 57 10.32 -21.16 7.08
CA GLU A 57 9.22 -21.75 7.86
C GLU A 57 9.44 -21.67 9.38
N VAL A 58 10.62 -21.21 9.84
CA VAL A 58 10.90 -21.06 11.28
C VAL A 58 10.00 -19.98 11.86
N GLU A 59 9.22 -20.36 12.87
CA GLU A 59 8.37 -19.44 13.61
C GLU A 59 9.15 -18.72 14.71
N PHE A 60 8.77 -17.46 14.93
CA PHE A 60 9.27 -16.60 16.00
C PHE A 60 8.19 -15.61 16.42
N SER A 61 8.27 -15.12 17.65
CA SER A 61 7.33 -14.11 18.14
C SER A 61 7.45 -12.80 17.34
N ILE A 62 6.33 -12.26 16.87
CA ILE A 62 6.26 -11.06 16.00
C ILE A 62 6.82 -9.80 16.68
N GLN A 63 6.77 -9.72 18.00
CA GLN A 63 7.33 -8.63 18.80
C GLN A 63 6.84 -7.26 18.33
N SER A 64 7.73 -6.25 18.29
CA SER A 64 7.39 -4.87 17.91
C SER A 64 6.90 -4.70 16.47
N ILE A 65 6.98 -5.72 15.62
CA ILE A 65 6.36 -5.68 14.28
C ILE A 65 4.83 -5.58 14.40
N SER A 66 4.24 -6.20 15.43
CA SER A 66 2.78 -6.16 15.66
C SER A 66 2.23 -4.75 15.81
N LYS A 67 3.05 -3.79 16.27
CA LYS A 67 2.66 -2.40 16.52
C LYS A 67 2.07 -1.72 15.29
N ALA A 68 2.65 -1.97 14.10
CA ALA A 68 2.16 -1.38 12.86
C ALA A 68 0.75 -1.85 12.53
N PHE A 69 0.50 -3.15 12.68
CA PHE A 69 -0.80 -3.75 12.40
C PHE A 69 -1.84 -3.42 13.48
N VAL A 70 -1.46 -3.40 14.75
CA VAL A 70 -2.36 -3.04 15.85
C VAL A 70 -2.72 -1.55 15.80
N TYR A 71 -1.81 -0.70 15.34
CA TYR A 71 -2.13 0.70 15.04
C TYR A 71 -3.17 0.82 13.92
N ALA A 72 -3.04 0.03 12.84
CA ALA A 72 -4.09 -0.03 11.82
C ALA A 72 -5.43 -0.48 12.41
N ILE A 73 -5.45 -1.55 13.21
CA ILE A 73 -6.68 -2.05 13.85
C ILE A 73 -7.31 -0.99 14.75
N ALA A 74 -6.51 -0.26 15.52
CA ALA A 74 -7.00 0.83 16.36
C ALA A 74 -7.62 1.97 15.54
N ILE A 75 -7.06 2.30 14.36
CA ILE A 75 -7.65 3.28 13.45
C ILE A 75 -8.98 2.77 12.89
N GLU A 76 -9.07 1.50 12.50
CA GLU A 76 -10.32 0.93 11.97
C GLU A 76 -11.43 0.88 13.02
N ASP A 77 -11.10 0.56 14.26
CA ASP A 77 -12.09 0.38 15.34
C ASP A 77 -12.47 1.72 16.01
N ALA A 78 -11.53 2.64 16.21
CA ALA A 78 -11.76 3.91 16.93
C ALA A 78 -11.85 5.15 16.03
N GLY A 79 -11.42 5.06 14.77
CA GLY A 79 -11.28 6.19 13.86
C GLY A 79 -9.97 6.97 14.04
N LEU A 80 -9.42 7.49 12.94
CA LEU A 80 -8.11 8.15 12.93
C LEU A 80 -8.05 9.37 13.87
N GLU A 81 -9.09 10.21 13.88
CA GLU A 81 -9.14 11.42 14.73
C GLU A 81 -8.97 11.06 16.20
N ARG A 82 -9.73 10.07 16.68
CA ARG A 82 -9.67 9.63 18.08
C ARG A 82 -8.33 8.99 18.44
N VAL A 83 -7.72 8.29 17.49
CA VAL A 83 -6.36 7.75 17.67
C VAL A 83 -5.34 8.88 17.80
N LEU A 84 -5.43 9.93 16.97
CA LEU A 84 -4.48 11.05 16.98
C LEU A 84 -4.63 12.00 18.19
N GLU A 85 -5.80 12.01 18.83
CA GLU A 85 -5.97 12.64 20.15
C GLU A 85 -5.12 11.95 21.24
N LYS A 86 -4.84 10.65 21.07
CA LYS A 86 -4.19 9.81 22.08
C LYS A 86 -2.75 9.44 21.73
N ILE A 87 -2.36 9.47 20.46
CA ILE A 87 -1.06 9.03 19.96
C ILE A 87 -0.56 10.05 18.92
N GLY A 88 0.69 10.50 19.04
CA GLY A 88 1.34 11.32 18.03
C GLY A 88 1.79 10.53 16.79
N VAL A 89 2.53 11.19 15.91
CA VAL A 89 3.10 10.60 14.68
C VAL A 89 4.57 10.97 14.48
N GLU A 90 5.17 11.66 15.46
CA GLU A 90 6.52 12.21 15.35
C GLU A 90 7.54 11.19 15.85
N PRO A 91 8.73 11.12 15.23
CA PRO A 91 9.82 10.32 15.75
C PRO A 91 10.18 10.78 17.17
N SER A 92 10.48 9.83 18.04
CA SER A 92 11.07 10.13 19.35
C SER A 92 12.58 10.20 19.19
N GLY A 93 13.20 11.36 19.43
CA GLY A 93 14.66 11.51 19.43
C GLY A 93 15.35 10.94 20.67
N ASP A 94 14.60 10.25 21.54
CA ASP A 94 15.15 9.52 22.67
C ASP A 94 15.22 8.04 22.29
N ALA A 95 16.31 7.37 22.72
CA ALA A 95 16.45 5.93 22.61
C ALA A 95 15.17 5.22 23.09
N PHE A 96 14.87 4.06 22.49
CA PHE A 96 13.70 3.21 22.77
C PHE A 96 13.32 3.07 24.26
N ASN A 97 14.28 3.29 25.16
CA ASN A 97 14.21 3.16 26.61
C ASN A 97 13.73 4.40 27.39
N ARG A 98 13.62 5.60 26.81
CA ARG A 98 13.14 6.80 27.54
C ARG A 98 11.63 7.00 27.42
N LEU A 99 11.04 7.64 28.43
CA LEU A 99 9.61 7.95 28.50
C LEU A 99 9.28 9.14 27.58
N SER A 100 9.15 8.87 26.28
CA SER A 100 8.88 9.91 25.28
C SER A 100 7.39 10.24 25.19
N LEU A 101 6.95 11.20 26.01
CA LEU A 101 5.63 11.83 25.93
C LEU A 101 5.77 13.25 25.35
N HIS A 102 4.80 13.68 24.53
CA HIS A 102 4.77 15.02 23.97
C HIS A 102 4.55 16.05 25.09
N LYS A 103 5.36 17.12 25.10
CA LYS A 103 5.23 18.21 26.08
C LYS A 103 3.85 18.86 25.97
N GLY A 104 3.16 19.04 27.09
CA GLY A 104 1.85 19.67 27.17
C GLY A 104 0.65 18.74 26.95
N THR A 105 0.71 17.82 25.97
CA THR A 105 -0.40 16.89 25.67
C THR A 105 -0.24 15.53 26.34
N ASN A 106 0.98 15.18 26.79
CA ASN A 106 1.33 13.89 27.39
C ASN A 106 1.02 12.64 26.55
N ARG A 107 0.66 12.81 25.27
CA ARG A 107 0.46 11.69 24.34
C ARG A 107 1.81 11.06 23.99
N PRO A 108 1.90 9.73 23.82
CA PRO A 108 3.07 9.09 23.24
C PRO A 108 3.43 9.70 21.89
N MET A 109 4.73 9.79 21.60
CA MET A 109 5.23 10.44 20.37
C MET A 109 4.73 9.79 19.08
N ASN A 110 4.64 8.46 19.04
CA ASN A 110 4.18 7.68 17.89
C ASN A 110 3.74 6.26 18.33
N PRO A 111 3.00 5.50 17.49
CA PRO A 111 2.59 4.12 17.78
C PRO A 111 3.72 3.08 17.71
N MET A 112 4.91 3.41 17.21
CA MET A 112 6.01 2.44 17.04
C MET A 112 6.85 2.26 18.33
N ILE A 113 6.73 3.18 19.28
CA ILE A 113 7.26 3.05 20.64
C ILE A 113 6.26 2.33 21.57
N ASN A 114 6.75 1.74 22.68
CA ASN A 114 5.91 0.93 23.58
C ASN A 114 4.72 1.71 24.16
N ALA A 115 4.93 2.98 24.55
CA ALA A 115 3.86 3.82 25.08
C ALA A 115 2.71 4.02 24.08
N GLY A 116 3.05 4.25 22.81
CA GLY A 116 2.08 4.36 21.72
C GLY A 116 1.41 3.03 21.42
N ALA A 117 2.15 1.92 21.44
CA ALA A 117 1.60 0.60 21.18
C ALA A 117 0.64 0.11 22.28
N ILE A 118 0.96 0.34 23.55
CA ILE A 118 0.05 0.07 24.68
C ILE A 118 -1.22 0.92 24.55
N THR A 119 -1.06 2.19 24.16
CA THR A 119 -2.21 3.07 23.90
C THR A 119 -3.04 2.56 22.73
N ALA A 120 -2.43 2.17 21.61
CA ALA A 120 -3.13 1.61 20.45
C ALA A 120 -3.89 0.34 20.82
N HIS A 121 -3.27 -0.58 21.58
CA HIS A 121 -3.92 -1.77 22.10
C HIS A 121 -5.17 -1.42 22.91
N SER A 122 -5.12 -0.38 23.75
CA SER A 122 -6.26 0.13 24.55
C SER A 122 -7.39 0.77 23.73
N LEU A 123 -7.19 1.01 22.43
CA LEU A 123 -8.19 1.57 21.52
C LEU A 123 -8.88 0.51 20.64
N VAL A 124 -8.38 -0.73 20.62
CA VAL A 124 -8.98 -1.84 19.84
C VAL A 124 -10.37 -2.24 20.36
N VAL A 125 -11.29 -2.61 19.47
CA VAL A 125 -12.72 -2.91 19.69
C VAL A 125 -13.56 -1.71 20.14
N ARG A 126 -13.64 -1.45 21.45
CA ARG A 126 -14.45 -0.39 22.06
C ARG A 126 -13.89 -0.07 23.46
N PRO A 127 -14.13 1.12 24.03
CA PRO A 127 -13.49 1.53 25.29
C PRO A 127 -13.63 0.54 26.45
N ASN A 128 -14.79 -0.11 26.57
CA ASN A 128 -15.10 -1.07 27.64
C ASN A 128 -14.95 -2.54 27.23
N ALA A 129 -14.25 -2.83 26.12
CA ALA A 129 -13.98 -4.20 25.70
C ALA A 129 -13.10 -4.96 26.72
N THR A 130 -13.35 -6.26 26.87
CA THR A 130 -12.53 -7.12 27.73
C THR A 130 -11.15 -7.38 27.11
N ALA A 131 -10.22 -7.91 27.91
CA ALA A 131 -8.89 -8.26 27.43
C ALA A 131 -8.95 -9.38 26.37
N GLU A 132 -9.88 -10.32 26.53
CA GLU A 132 -10.13 -11.43 25.61
C GLU A 132 -10.67 -10.92 24.27
N GLU A 133 -11.66 -10.02 24.27
CA GLU A 133 -12.21 -9.45 23.03
C GLU A 133 -11.14 -8.72 22.21
N ARG A 134 -10.25 -7.97 22.88
CA ARG A 134 -9.13 -7.27 22.24
C ARG A 134 -8.11 -8.25 21.66
N THR A 135 -7.74 -9.27 22.44
CA THR A 135 -6.79 -10.30 22.02
C THR A 135 -7.33 -11.07 20.81
N GLU A 136 -8.59 -11.50 20.85
CA GLU A 136 -9.25 -12.21 19.76
C GLU A 136 -9.33 -11.35 18.49
N ARG A 137 -9.74 -10.08 18.62
CA ARG A 137 -9.78 -9.13 17.49
C ARG A 137 -8.41 -8.98 16.84
N ILE A 138 -7.35 -8.85 17.62
CA ILE A 138 -5.98 -8.74 17.12
C ILE A 138 -5.55 -10.04 16.44
N LEU A 139 -5.64 -11.17 17.14
CA LEU A 139 -5.19 -12.47 16.63
C LEU A 139 -5.90 -12.85 15.32
N LYS A 140 -7.22 -12.68 15.27
CA LYS A 140 -8.03 -12.95 14.07
C LYS A 140 -7.63 -12.05 12.90
N THR A 141 -7.30 -10.79 13.16
CA THR A 141 -6.90 -9.85 12.11
C THR A 141 -5.51 -10.14 11.59
N LEU A 142 -4.54 -10.41 12.47
CA LEU A 142 -3.20 -10.82 12.07
C LEU A 142 -3.22 -12.15 11.31
N SER A 143 -4.09 -13.09 11.71
CA SER A 143 -4.32 -14.34 10.99
C SER A 143 -4.86 -14.12 9.58
N ARG A 144 -5.84 -13.22 9.42
CA ARG A 144 -6.34 -12.81 8.10
C ARG A 144 -5.24 -12.17 7.23
N LEU A 145 -4.38 -11.34 7.82
CA LEU A 145 -3.27 -10.70 7.11
C LEU A 145 -2.18 -11.71 6.70
N ALA A 146 -1.94 -12.75 7.49
CA ALA A 146 -1.00 -13.83 7.19
C ALA A 146 -1.56 -14.86 6.22
N GLY A 147 -2.88 -14.96 6.10
CA GLY A 147 -3.57 -15.98 5.28
C GLY A 147 -3.66 -17.35 5.96
N ARG A 148 -3.35 -17.44 7.26
CA ARG A 148 -3.46 -18.66 8.09
C ARG A 148 -3.77 -18.32 9.53
N GLU A 149 -4.22 -19.31 10.30
CA GLU A 149 -4.39 -19.15 11.75
C GLU A 149 -3.03 -19.00 12.44
N LEU A 150 -2.88 -17.91 13.19
CA LEU A 150 -1.73 -17.65 14.06
C LEU A 150 -2.09 -17.97 15.51
N HIS A 151 -1.08 -18.19 16.35
CA HIS A 151 -1.27 -18.49 17.76
C HIS A 151 -0.31 -17.66 18.62
N VAL A 152 -0.63 -17.56 19.90
CA VAL A 152 0.24 -16.92 20.91
C VAL A 152 1.23 -17.96 21.42
N ASP A 153 2.50 -17.59 21.47
CA ASP A 153 3.54 -18.32 22.19
C ASP A 153 3.43 -18.01 23.68
N GLU A 154 2.81 -18.93 24.43
CA GLU A 154 2.62 -18.74 25.87
C GLU A 154 3.95 -18.76 26.64
N GLU A 155 5.00 -19.42 26.13
CA GLU A 155 6.31 -19.41 26.78
C GLU A 155 6.96 -18.03 26.68
N VAL A 156 6.93 -17.41 25.50
CA VAL A 156 7.41 -16.03 25.30
C VAL A 156 6.56 -15.04 26.09
N TYR A 157 5.23 -15.19 26.07
CA TYR A 157 4.33 -14.33 26.83
C TYR A 157 4.63 -14.35 28.33
N GLU A 158 4.75 -15.53 28.94
CA GLU A 158 5.04 -15.67 30.37
C GLU A 158 6.46 -15.20 30.71
N ALA A 159 7.44 -15.41 29.83
CA ALA A 159 8.80 -14.92 30.01
C ALA A 159 8.87 -13.39 30.01
N GLU A 160 8.21 -12.73 29.06
CA GLU A 160 8.19 -11.27 28.97
C GLU A 160 7.33 -10.64 30.08
N LEU A 161 6.27 -11.32 30.53
CA LEU A 161 5.44 -10.86 31.65
C LEU A 161 6.21 -10.82 32.98
N ARG A 162 7.17 -11.73 33.21
CA ARG A 162 8.02 -11.74 34.41
C ARG A 162 8.93 -10.52 34.53
N ASP A 163 9.31 -9.89 33.41
CA ASP A 163 10.18 -8.70 33.35
C ASP A 163 9.43 -7.46 32.82
N ALA A 164 8.12 -7.40 33.04
CA ALA A 164 7.25 -6.38 32.46
C ALA A 164 7.28 -5.02 33.19
N ASP A 165 8.09 -4.85 34.24
CA ASP A 165 8.08 -3.68 35.14
C ASP A 165 8.14 -2.34 34.39
N ARG A 166 8.99 -2.27 33.36
CA ARG A 166 9.10 -1.07 32.53
C ARG A 166 7.79 -0.76 31.79
N ASN A 167 7.19 -1.76 31.15
CA ASN A 167 5.92 -1.58 30.44
C ASN A 167 4.78 -1.29 31.42
N MET A 168 4.80 -1.88 32.62
CA MET A 168 3.87 -1.54 33.70
C MET A 168 4.00 -0.08 34.13
N GLY A 169 5.22 0.40 34.33
CA GLY A 169 5.49 1.82 34.61
C GLY A 169 4.94 2.75 33.52
N ILE A 170 5.16 2.41 32.25
CA ILE A 170 4.56 3.12 31.10
C ILE A 170 3.03 3.12 31.19
N GLY A 171 2.41 1.97 31.44
CA GLY A 171 0.96 1.85 31.57
C GLY A 171 0.39 2.77 32.66
N TYR A 172 0.99 2.78 33.85
CA TYR A 172 0.56 3.64 34.94
C TYR A 172 0.74 5.13 34.61
N MET A 173 1.82 5.49 33.91
CA MET A 173 2.03 6.86 33.45
C MET A 173 0.97 7.29 32.42
N LEU A 174 0.64 6.43 31.46
CA LEU A 174 -0.41 6.70 30.48
C LEU A 174 -1.77 6.92 31.14
N LYS A 175 -2.06 6.15 32.21
CA LYS A 175 -3.28 6.31 33.01
C LYS A 175 -3.28 7.62 33.79
N ALA A 176 -2.17 7.95 34.46
CA ALA A 176 -2.02 9.21 35.19
C ALA A 176 -2.14 10.43 34.27
N ALA A 177 -1.68 10.31 33.02
CA ALA A 177 -1.82 11.32 31.98
C ALA A 177 -3.23 11.38 31.33
N GLY A 178 -4.16 10.50 31.70
CA GLY A 178 -5.49 10.43 31.10
C GLY A 178 -5.51 9.92 29.65
N ILE A 179 -4.42 9.33 29.17
CA ILE A 179 -4.32 8.77 27.82
C ILE A 179 -5.15 7.49 27.73
N ILE A 180 -4.93 6.55 28.66
CA ILE A 180 -5.73 5.31 28.76
C ILE A 180 -6.72 5.39 29.93
N SER A 181 -7.90 4.79 29.77
CA SER A 181 -8.95 4.74 30.80
C SER A 181 -9.14 3.35 31.42
N CYS A 182 -8.59 2.28 30.85
CA CYS A 182 -8.63 0.93 31.39
C CYS A 182 -7.65 0.73 32.57
N ASP A 183 -7.57 -0.49 33.13
CA ASP A 183 -6.51 -0.87 34.05
C ASP A 183 -5.18 -0.96 33.26
N PRO A 184 -4.13 -0.20 33.65
CA PRO A 184 -2.80 -0.31 33.06
C PRO A 184 -2.27 -1.73 32.89
N ARG A 185 -2.52 -2.59 33.89
CA ARG A 185 -2.01 -3.97 33.90
C ARG A 185 -2.61 -4.79 32.78
N GLU A 186 -3.91 -4.61 32.51
CA GLU A 186 -4.61 -5.31 31.44
C GLU A 186 -4.15 -4.83 30.06
N ALA A 187 -3.95 -3.52 29.89
CA ALA A 187 -3.39 -2.97 28.64
C ALA A 187 -1.96 -3.48 28.36
N VAL A 188 -1.12 -3.57 29.40
CA VAL A 188 0.25 -4.08 29.27
C VAL A 188 0.27 -5.58 28.99
N LYS A 189 -0.52 -6.39 29.72
CA LYS A 189 -0.63 -7.83 29.44
C LYS A 189 -1.11 -8.08 28.01
N GLY A 190 -2.13 -7.38 27.55
CA GLY A 190 -2.60 -7.48 26.17
C GLY A 190 -1.55 -7.06 25.14
N TYR A 191 -0.77 -6.01 25.43
CA TYR A 191 0.38 -5.60 24.61
C TYR A 191 1.49 -6.67 24.56
N ILE A 192 1.80 -7.34 25.67
CA ILE A 192 2.80 -8.43 25.68
C ILE A 192 2.25 -9.64 24.90
N ARG A 193 0.97 -9.96 25.08
CA ARG A 193 0.31 -11.09 24.40
C ARG A 193 0.29 -10.93 22.88
N GLN A 194 0.06 -9.72 22.35
CA GLN A 194 0.18 -9.48 20.91
C GLN A 194 1.63 -9.57 20.40
N CYS A 195 2.64 -9.26 21.24
CA CYS A 195 4.05 -9.38 20.87
C CYS A 195 4.50 -10.84 20.81
N ALA A 196 3.85 -11.71 21.56
CA ALA A 196 4.10 -13.14 21.58
C ALA A 196 3.40 -13.94 20.47
N ILE A 197 2.71 -13.31 19.51
CA ILE A 197 2.08 -14.03 18.40
C ILE A 197 3.17 -14.59 17.46
N ASN A 198 3.13 -15.90 17.18
CA ASN A 198 4.12 -16.56 16.32
C ASN A 198 3.82 -16.34 14.84
N VAL A 199 4.89 -16.05 14.09
CA VAL A 199 4.91 -15.84 12.64
C VAL A 199 6.21 -16.37 12.06
N ASN A 200 6.24 -16.67 10.76
CA ASN A 200 7.46 -16.85 9.99
C ASN A 200 7.64 -15.71 8.97
N VAL A 201 8.74 -15.71 8.22
CA VAL A 201 9.00 -14.64 7.23
C VAL A 201 7.98 -14.64 6.10
N ARG A 202 7.37 -15.78 5.75
CA ARG A 202 6.33 -15.83 4.70
C ARG A 202 5.06 -15.12 5.15
N ASP A 203 4.64 -15.32 6.40
CA ASP A 203 3.51 -14.60 6.99
C ASP A 203 3.76 -13.10 6.96
N LEU A 204 4.92 -12.69 7.50
CA LEU A 204 5.29 -11.28 7.58
C LEU A 204 5.36 -10.60 6.21
N ALA A 205 5.87 -11.30 5.19
CA ALA A 205 5.90 -10.78 3.83
C ALA A 205 4.47 -10.59 3.28
N MET A 206 3.56 -11.56 3.48
CA MET A 206 2.15 -11.45 3.06
C MET A 206 1.39 -10.34 3.80
N MET A 207 1.61 -10.21 5.11
CA MET A 207 1.05 -9.14 5.94
C MET A 207 1.54 -7.77 5.45
N ALA A 208 2.84 -7.64 5.14
CA ALA A 208 3.42 -6.44 4.56
C ALA A 208 2.87 -6.15 3.15
N ALA A 209 2.72 -7.17 2.30
CA ALA A 209 2.16 -7.03 0.96
C ALA A 209 0.70 -6.56 0.99
N THR A 210 -0.06 -6.91 2.03
CA THR A 210 -1.40 -6.34 2.25
C THR A 210 -1.34 -4.83 2.49
N LEU A 211 -0.35 -4.33 3.25
CA LEU A 211 -0.11 -2.88 3.37
C LEU A 211 0.32 -2.27 2.03
N CYS A 212 1.19 -2.95 1.27
CA CYS A 212 1.62 -2.49 -0.05
C CYS A 212 0.46 -2.38 -1.03
N ASN A 213 -0.54 -3.27 -0.92
CA ASN A 213 -1.71 -3.34 -1.78
C ASN A 213 -2.90 -2.54 -1.23
N ALA A 214 -2.64 -1.41 -0.57
CA ALA A 214 -3.67 -0.50 -0.06
C ALA A 214 -4.72 -1.20 0.86
N GLY A 215 -4.27 -2.23 1.59
CA GLY A 215 -5.06 -2.98 2.57
C GLY A 215 -5.91 -4.11 2.00
N LEU A 216 -5.74 -4.42 0.71
CA LEU A 216 -6.30 -5.60 0.06
C LEU A 216 -5.33 -6.77 0.21
N HIS A 217 -5.79 -7.88 0.79
CA HIS A 217 -4.98 -9.07 0.89
C HIS A 217 -4.68 -9.62 -0.52
N PRO A 218 -3.39 -9.80 -0.91
CA PRO A 218 -3.01 -10.13 -2.28
C PRO A 218 -3.66 -11.39 -2.86
N VAL A 219 -3.82 -12.44 -2.03
CA VAL A 219 -4.40 -13.73 -2.46
C VAL A 219 -5.93 -13.76 -2.41
N SER A 220 -6.54 -13.40 -1.27
CA SER A 220 -8.01 -13.48 -1.10
C SER A 220 -8.77 -12.31 -1.73
N GLY A 221 -8.10 -11.19 -2.04
CA GLY A 221 -8.74 -9.96 -2.50
C GLY A 221 -9.56 -9.23 -1.42
N GLU A 222 -9.55 -9.73 -0.18
CA GLU A 222 -10.30 -9.15 0.92
C GLU A 222 -9.70 -7.80 1.35
N ARG A 223 -10.54 -6.76 1.52
CA ARG A 223 -10.10 -5.52 2.17
C ARG A 223 -10.05 -5.71 3.68
N ILE A 224 -8.85 -5.91 4.21
CA ILE A 224 -8.65 -6.12 5.65
C ILE A 224 -8.45 -4.79 6.37
N ILE A 225 -7.77 -3.82 5.73
CA ILE A 225 -7.51 -2.49 6.28
C ILE A 225 -7.95 -1.45 5.25
N HIS A 226 -8.63 -0.38 5.68
CA HIS A 226 -8.98 0.72 4.78
C HIS A 226 -7.73 1.45 4.24
N GLN A 227 -7.77 1.89 2.98
CA GLN A 227 -6.63 2.51 2.30
C GLN A 227 -6.10 3.75 3.04
N ALA A 228 -6.98 4.55 3.63
CA ALA A 228 -6.58 5.74 4.39
C ALA A 228 -5.73 5.38 5.63
N SER A 229 -6.10 4.30 6.32
CA SER A 229 -5.41 3.78 7.49
C SER A 229 -4.08 3.17 7.11
N VAL A 230 -4.02 2.43 5.99
CA VAL A 230 -2.76 1.93 5.42
C VAL A 230 -1.78 3.05 5.11
N ARG A 231 -2.24 4.12 4.46
CA ARG A 231 -1.40 5.31 4.20
C ARG A 231 -0.83 5.86 5.51
N GLN A 232 -1.67 5.99 6.54
CA GLN A 232 -1.23 6.49 7.84
C GLN A 232 -0.18 5.57 8.49
N VAL A 233 -0.39 4.26 8.45
CA VAL A 233 0.54 3.26 9.02
C VAL A 233 1.89 3.31 8.30
N LEU A 234 1.89 3.32 6.97
CA LEU A 234 3.10 3.38 6.16
C LEU A 234 3.88 4.69 6.39
N SER A 235 3.20 5.82 6.52
CA SER A 235 3.83 7.10 6.87
C SER A 235 4.59 7.01 8.19
N VAL A 236 3.96 6.45 9.22
CA VAL A 236 4.59 6.32 10.54
C VAL A 236 5.67 5.24 10.57
N MET A 237 5.51 4.14 9.83
CA MET A 237 6.58 3.14 9.67
C MET A 237 7.82 3.75 9.03
N THR A 238 7.64 4.65 8.05
CA THR A 238 8.74 5.34 7.37
C THR A 238 9.54 6.21 8.36
N THR A 239 8.87 6.98 9.21
CA THR A 239 9.55 7.94 10.09
C THR A 239 9.94 7.39 11.46
N CYS A 240 9.27 6.34 11.94
CA CYS A 240 9.39 5.86 13.32
C CYS A 240 9.69 4.36 13.44
N GLY A 241 9.67 3.61 12.33
CA GLY A 241 9.67 2.14 12.39
C GLY A 241 11.01 1.49 12.74
N MET A 242 12.11 2.17 12.41
CA MET A 242 13.49 1.71 12.64
C MET A 242 14.18 2.44 13.81
N TYR A 243 13.38 2.97 14.74
CA TYR A 243 13.85 3.64 15.97
C TYR A 243 14.82 4.79 15.64
N ASP A 244 15.95 4.86 16.36
CA ASP A 244 17.00 5.86 16.18
C ASP A 244 17.70 5.76 14.81
N ALA A 245 17.47 4.69 14.04
CA ALA A 245 18.02 4.50 12.70
C ALA A 245 17.08 4.97 11.58
N ALA A 246 15.90 5.54 11.88
CA ALA A 246 14.90 5.84 10.85
C ALA A 246 15.41 6.79 9.76
N GLY A 247 16.23 7.79 10.10
CA GLY A 247 16.84 8.70 9.12
C GLY A 247 17.79 7.98 8.17
N ASP A 248 18.75 7.24 8.71
CA ASP A 248 19.70 6.43 7.91
C ASP A 248 18.96 5.41 7.05
N TRP A 249 17.93 4.78 7.59
CA TRP A 249 17.13 3.77 6.91
C TRP A 249 16.39 4.34 5.70
N VAL A 250 15.73 5.49 5.85
CA VAL A 250 15.02 6.13 4.73
C VAL A 250 16.00 6.55 3.62
N SER A 251 17.23 6.94 3.96
CA SER A 251 18.22 7.34 2.98
C SER A 251 18.91 6.16 2.27
N ASN A 252 19.16 5.05 2.97
CA ASN A 252 19.96 3.94 2.45
C ASN A 252 19.11 2.77 1.93
N VAL A 253 17.89 2.61 2.45
CA VAL A 253 16.97 1.52 2.11
C VAL A 253 15.69 2.08 1.49
N GLY A 254 15.10 3.12 2.09
CA GLY A 254 13.91 3.79 1.55
C GLY A 254 12.66 2.93 1.49
N ILE A 255 12.52 1.94 2.36
CA ILE A 255 11.33 1.08 2.44
C ILE A 255 10.65 1.32 3.80
N PRO A 256 9.36 1.68 3.88
CA PRO A 256 8.65 1.73 5.16
C PRO A 256 8.80 0.40 5.91
N ALA A 257 9.36 0.42 7.11
CA ALA A 257 9.78 -0.82 7.78
C ALA A 257 9.46 -0.85 9.27
N LYS A 258 9.57 -2.04 9.86
CA LYS A 258 9.52 -2.22 11.32
C LYS A 258 10.35 -3.43 11.71
N SER A 259 11.25 -3.27 12.69
CA SER A 259 11.97 -4.39 13.31
C SER A 259 11.31 -4.89 14.60
N GLY A 260 11.54 -6.16 14.93
CA GLY A 260 11.20 -6.80 16.19
C GLY A 260 12.43 -7.45 16.84
N VAL A 261 12.48 -7.42 18.17
CA VAL A 261 13.63 -7.92 18.96
C VAL A 261 13.85 -9.43 18.88
N ALA A 262 12.90 -10.19 18.33
CA ALA A 262 13.12 -11.60 18.00
C ALA A 262 14.05 -11.78 16.78
N GLY A 263 14.40 -10.71 16.06
CA GLY A 263 15.25 -10.74 14.87
C GLY A 263 14.50 -10.56 13.56
N GLY A 264 13.19 -10.30 13.61
CA GLY A 264 12.38 -10.01 12.44
C GLY A 264 12.50 -8.57 11.96
N ILE A 265 12.40 -8.37 10.65
CA ILE A 265 12.18 -7.07 9.99
C ILE A 265 11.11 -7.25 8.94
N ILE A 266 10.14 -6.33 8.90
CA ILE A 266 9.25 -6.17 7.75
C ILE A 266 9.59 -4.89 6.98
N GLY A 267 9.42 -4.93 5.66
CA GLY A 267 9.43 -3.79 4.77
C GLY A 267 8.17 -3.82 3.89
N ALA A 268 7.52 -2.68 3.69
CA ALA A 268 6.31 -2.57 2.89
C ALA A 268 6.46 -1.45 1.86
N LEU A 269 6.90 -1.78 0.65
CA LEU A 269 7.08 -0.81 -0.43
C LEU A 269 5.73 -0.60 -1.16
N PRO A 270 5.11 0.59 -1.08
CA PRO A 270 3.74 0.79 -1.55
C PRO A 270 3.58 0.48 -3.05
N GLY A 271 2.57 -0.32 -3.39
CA GLY A 271 2.25 -0.73 -4.76
C GLY A 271 3.21 -1.74 -5.40
N GLN A 272 4.21 -2.23 -4.67
CA GLN A 272 5.26 -3.08 -5.25
C GLN A 272 5.40 -4.44 -4.52
N VAL A 273 5.96 -4.43 -3.31
CA VAL A 273 6.41 -5.67 -2.65
C VAL A 273 6.43 -5.53 -1.13
N GLY A 274 5.93 -6.56 -0.45
CA GLY A 274 6.14 -6.82 0.98
C GLY A 274 7.40 -7.65 1.18
N ILE A 275 8.23 -7.28 2.14
CA ILE A 275 9.52 -7.89 2.44
C ILE A 275 9.50 -8.33 3.89
N ALA A 276 10.07 -9.50 4.16
CA ALA A 276 10.41 -9.92 5.51
C ALA A 276 11.81 -10.54 5.54
N ALA A 277 12.55 -10.24 6.60
CA ALA A 277 13.82 -10.88 6.89
C ALA A 277 13.84 -11.33 8.35
N PHE A 278 14.57 -12.41 8.64
CA PHE A 278 14.71 -12.93 9.98
C PHE A 278 16.15 -13.35 10.25
N SER A 279 16.71 -12.85 11.35
CA SER A 279 17.97 -13.28 11.94
C SER A 279 18.04 -12.80 13.40
N PRO A 280 18.20 -13.69 14.40
CA PRO A 280 18.04 -13.34 15.81
C PRO A 280 18.98 -12.26 16.38
N LYS A 281 20.22 -12.15 15.87
CA LYS A 281 21.21 -11.20 16.41
C LYS A 281 20.83 -9.75 16.09
N LEU A 282 20.85 -8.90 17.12
CA LEU A 282 20.49 -7.49 17.05
C LEU A 282 21.72 -6.57 17.17
N ASP A 283 21.66 -5.42 16.49
CA ASP A 283 22.60 -4.31 16.64
C ASP A 283 22.34 -3.52 17.95
N ALA A 284 23.18 -2.53 18.23
CA ALA A 284 23.05 -1.68 19.43
C ALA A 284 21.73 -0.86 19.47
N ARG A 285 21.01 -0.76 18.34
CA ARG A 285 19.74 -0.06 18.19
C ARG A 285 18.54 -1.01 18.27
N GLY A 286 18.77 -2.31 18.45
CA GLY A 286 17.74 -3.34 18.59
C GLY A 286 17.17 -3.85 17.26
N ASN A 287 17.86 -3.62 16.14
CA ASN A 287 17.46 -4.11 14.82
C ASN A 287 18.26 -5.37 14.45
N SER A 288 17.65 -6.29 13.70
CA SER A 288 18.37 -7.48 13.19
C SER A 288 19.56 -7.08 12.31
N VAL A 289 20.78 -7.49 12.68
CA VAL A 289 22.03 -7.14 11.98
C VAL A 289 21.97 -7.61 10.53
N ARG A 290 21.76 -8.92 10.33
CA ARG A 290 21.67 -9.49 8.98
C ARG A 290 20.41 -9.05 8.26
N GLY A 291 19.30 -8.85 8.98
CA GLY A 291 18.06 -8.34 8.39
C GLY A 291 18.24 -6.97 7.73
N VAL A 292 18.96 -6.05 8.39
CA VAL A 292 19.29 -4.73 7.82
C VAL A 292 20.13 -4.89 6.55
N VAL A 293 21.20 -5.69 6.59
CA VAL A 293 22.07 -5.97 5.44
C VAL A 293 21.28 -6.54 4.24
N ILE A 294 20.36 -7.47 4.50
CA ILE A 294 19.46 -8.04 3.49
C ILE A 294 18.60 -6.94 2.86
N CYS A 295 17.94 -6.11 3.67
CA CYS A 295 17.08 -5.04 3.15
C CYS A 295 17.87 -3.98 2.35
N GLU A 296 19.06 -3.61 2.81
CA GLU A 296 19.94 -2.71 2.08
C GLU A 296 20.37 -3.29 0.73
N GLN A 297 20.73 -4.59 0.68
CA GLN A 297 21.08 -5.25 -0.57
C GLN A 297 19.88 -5.32 -1.52
N LEU A 298 18.70 -5.69 -1.03
CA LEU A 298 17.47 -5.73 -1.83
C LEU A 298 17.12 -4.34 -2.42
N SER A 299 17.25 -3.28 -1.62
CA SER A 299 17.02 -1.91 -2.09
C SER A 299 17.96 -1.54 -3.24
N ARG A 300 19.28 -1.77 -3.08
CA ARG A 300 20.29 -1.44 -4.10
C ARG A 300 20.18 -2.27 -5.37
N ASP A 301 20.13 -3.60 -5.24
CA ASP A 301 20.25 -4.51 -6.38
C ASP A 301 18.96 -4.56 -7.20
N MET A 302 17.80 -4.35 -6.57
CA MET A 302 16.48 -4.42 -7.21
C MET A 302 15.80 -3.05 -7.41
N GLY A 303 16.44 -1.95 -7.01
CA GLY A 303 15.86 -0.60 -7.09
C GLY A 303 14.63 -0.41 -6.20
N LEU A 304 14.55 -1.13 -5.08
CA LEU A 304 13.41 -1.10 -4.16
C LEU A 304 13.53 0.07 -3.19
N HIS A 305 13.33 1.28 -3.68
CA HIS A 305 13.40 2.49 -2.89
C HIS A 305 12.18 3.38 -3.13
N MET A 306 11.53 3.90 -2.07
CA MET A 306 10.31 4.70 -2.20
C MET A 306 10.49 6.00 -2.97
N MET A 307 11.73 6.51 -3.05
CA MET A 307 12.08 7.70 -3.83
C MET A 307 12.53 7.37 -5.27
N ASP A 308 12.78 6.09 -5.59
CA ASP A 308 13.07 5.63 -6.95
C ASP A 308 11.75 5.34 -7.67
N VAL A 309 10.98 6.40 -7.91
CA VAL A 309 9.66 6.31 -8.52
C VAL A 309 9.77 6.34 -10.05
N SER A 310 9.32 5.28 -10.72
CA SER A 310 9.16 5.26 -12.18
C SER A 310 8.22 6.39 -12.67
N GLN A 311 8.49 6.96 -13.84
CA GLN A 311 7.63 7.98 -14.47
C GLN A 311 6.33 7.39 -15.04
N ILE A 312 5.48 6.82 -14.17
CA ILE A 312 4.25 6.08 -14.53
C ILE A 312 3.35 6.91 -15.45
N ALA A 313 3.26 8.22 -15.19
CA ALA A 313 2.44 9.17 -15.94
C ALA A 313 2.75 9.23 -17.44
N MET A 314 4.02 9.02 -17.84
CA MET A 314 4.44 9.11 -19.24
C MET A 314 3.86 7.97 -20.09
N SER A 315 3.50 6.86 -19.45
CA SER A 315 3.00 5.66 -20.11
C SER A 315 1.48 5.50 -20.02
N THR A 316 0.77 6.39 -19.32
CA THR A 316 -0.65 6.21 -18.97
C THR A 316 -1.62 6.51 -20.10
N VAL A 317 -1.30 7.46 -20.98
CA VAL A 317 -2.20 7.94 -22.05
C VAL A 317 -1.54 7.70 -23.41
N GLN A 318 -2.24 7.01 -24.28
CA GLN A 318 -1.90 6.83 -25.68
C GLN A 318 -3.02 7.44 -26.54
N THR A 319 -2.67 8.39 -27.40
CA THR A 319 -3.58 8.96 -28.38
C THR A 319 -3.44 8.21 -29.69
N SER A 320 -4.56 7.95 -30.36
CA SER A 320 -4.59 7.41 -31.72
C SER A 320 -5.76 8.01 -32.49
N VAL A 321 -5.59 8.20 -33.79
CA VAL A 321 -6.64 8.71 -34.69
C VAL A 321 -7.17 7.55 -35.53
N ALA A 322 -8.49 7.46 -35.63
CA ALA A 322 -9.16 6.46 -36.44
C ALA A 322 -10.16 7.13 -37.38
N THR A 323 -10.14 6.72 -38.65
CA THR A 323 -11.18 7.09 -39.60
C THR A 323 -12.21 5.97 -39.67
N ILE A 324 -13.48 6.30 -39.40
CA ILE A 324 -14.60 5.37 -39.59
C ILE A 324 -15.03 5.40 -41.06
N VAL A 325 -15.07 4.22 -41.67
CA VAL A 325 -15.45 4.01 -43.06
C VAL A 325 -16.71 3.15 -43.10
N ALA A 326 -17.64 3.50 -44.00
CA ALA A 326 -18.92 2.83 -44.15
C ALA A 326 -18.76 1.32 -44.43
N GLY A 327 -19.66 0.52 -43.87
CA GLY A 327 -19.78 -0.89 -44.21
C GLY A 327 -20.30 -1.10 -45.65
N VAL A 328 -20.09 -2.29 -46.21
CA VAL A 328 -20.47 -2.64 -47.59
C VAL A 328 -22.00 -2.55 -47.82
N HIS A 329 -22.81 -2.60 -46.76
CA HIS A 329 -24.27 -2.75 -46.85
C HIS A 329 -25.11 -1.72 -46.07
N GLU A 330 -24.50 -0.78 -45.33
CA GLU A 330 -25.24 0.24 -44.56
C GLU A 330 -24.67 1.66 -44.78
N PRO A 331 -25.53 2.69 -44.93
CA PRO A 331 -25.10 4.07 -45.08
C PRO A 331 -24.53 4.61 -43.76
N HIS A 332 -23.32 5.20 -43.84
CA HIS A 332 -22.65 5.87 -42.72
C HIS A 332 -23.54 6.94 -42.09
N ASN A 333 -23.47 7.11 -40.76
CA ASN A 333 -24.09 8.21 -40.05
C ASN A 333 -23.76 9.56 -40.73
N ARG A 334 -24.79 10.28 -41.19
CA ARG A 334 -24.66 11.54 -41.94
C ARG A 334 -24.05 12.68 -41.13
N ASN A 335 -24.12 12.60 -39.81
CA ASN A 335 -23.59 13.62 -38.91
C ASN A 335 -22.12 13.40 -38.55
N CYS A 336 -21.48 12.32 -39.01
CA CYS A 336 -20.08 12.07 -38.73
C CYS A 336 -19.18 12.37 -39.94
N GLN A 337 -18.22 13.28 -39.74
CA GLN A 337 -17.14 13.61 -40.68
C GLN A 337 -16.04 12.53 -40.79
N ARG A 338 -16.35 11.30 -40.34
CA ARG A 338 -15.51 10.09 -40.34
C ARG A 338 -14.31 10.09 -39.43
N GLU A 339 -13.73 11.24 -39.09
CA GLU A 339 -12.60 11.30 -38.16
C GLU A 339 -13.06 11.13 -36.71
N VAL A 340 -12.44 10.19 -36.01
CA VAL A 340 -12.66 9.88 -34.60
C VAL A 340 -11.32 9.85 -33.90
N ILE A 341 -11.22 10.58 -32.79
CA ILE A 341 -10.02 10.53 -31.95
C ILE A 341 -10.25 9.54 -30.79
N VAL A 342 -9.22 8.76 -30.50
CA VAL A 342 -9.26 7.73 -29.46
C VAL A 342 -8.16 8.00 -28.44
N PHE A 343 -8.57 8.30 -27.21
CA PHE A 343 -7.69 8.37 -26.05
C PHE A 343 -7.75 7.04 -25.30
N LYS A 344 -6.66 6.26 -25.36
CA LYS A 344 -6.51 5.00 -24.64
C LYS A 344 -5.75 5.26 -23.34
N LEU A 345 -6.33 4.81 -22.23
CA LEU A 345 -5.67 4.82 -20.94
C LEU A 345 -5.29 3.40 -20.54
N ARG A 346 -4.16 3.26 -19.83
CA ARG A 346 -3.69 1.98 -19.30
C ARG A 346 -3.11 2.08 -17.90
N GLY A 347 -3.20 0.98 -17.16
CA GLY A 347 -2.63 0.84 -15.82
C GLY A 347 -3.44 1.51 -14.71
N ALA A 348 -2.74 1.92 -13.64
CA ALA A 348 -3.35 2.71 -12.56
C ALA A 348 -3.31 4.19 -12.91
N VAL A 349 -4.49 4.76 -13.13
CA VAL A 349 -4.63 6.18 -13.46
C VAL A 349 -4.82 6.97 -12.17
N ARG A 350 -3.96 7.97 -11.98
CA ARG A 350 -3.94 8.94 -10.87
C ARG A 350 -3.89 10.35 -11.45
N PHE A 351 -3.77 11.37 -10.60
CA PHE A 351 -3.74 12.77 -11.03
C PHE A 351 -2.82 13.05 -12.24
N PRO A 352 -1.55 12.61 -12.28
CA PRO A 352 -0.70 12.88 -13.44
C PRO A 352 -1.19 12.22 -14.73
N GLY A 353 -1.79 11.03 -14.64
CA GLY A 353 -2.35 10.33 -15.79
C GLY A 353 -3.61 10.99 -16.32
N SER A 354 -4.51 11.44 -15.43
CA SER A 354 -5.69 12.21 -15.81
C SER A 354 -5.34 13.61 -16.33
N GLU A 355 -4.36 14.30 -15.73
CA GLU A 355 -3.88 15.59 -16.23
C GLU A 355 -3.27 15.46 -17.63
N ARG A 356 -2.49 14.40 -17.87
CA ARG A 356 -1.94 14.12 -19.20
C ARG A 356 -3.06 13.85 -20.22
N LEU A 357 -4.13 13.19 -19.81
CA LEU A 357 -5.32 13.03 -20.65
C LEU A 357 -5.93 14.39 -20.97
N THR A 358 -6.21 15.22 -19.96
CA THR A 358 -6.76 16.57 -20.13
C THR A 358 -5.91 17.39 -21.10
N ARG A 359 -4.59 17.33 -20.97
CA ARG A 359 -3.66 18.03 -21.87
C ARG A 359 -3.71 17.49 -23.29
N ALA A 360 -3.81 16.17 -23.46
CA ALA A 360 -3.98 15.56 -24.78
C ALA A 360 -5.32 15.95 -25.41
N VAL A 361 -6.42 15.91 -24.65
CA VAL A 361 -7.74 16.37 -25.09
C VAL A 361 -7.67 17.84 -25.54
N ALA A 362 -7.11 18.72 -24.70
CA ALA A 362 -6.98 20.14 -24.99
C ALA A 362 -6.08 20.41 -26.21
N ARG A 363 -4.98 19.65 -26.37
CA ARG A 363 -4.07 19.80 -27.50
C ARG A 363 -4.72 19.35 -28.81
N GLU A 364 -5.37 18.20 -28.83
CA GLU A 364 -5.88 17.60 -30.07
C GLU A 364 -7.22 18.21 -30.51
N LEU A 365 -8.10 18.53 -29.56
CA LEU A 365 -9.48 18.99 -29.82
C LEU A 365 -9.68 20.49 -29.56
N GLY A 366 -8.73 21.15 -28.89
CA GLY A 366 -8.82 22.57 -28.57
C GLY A 366 -8.66 23.48 -29.79
N ARG A 367 -8.71 24.80 -29.54
CA ARG A 367 -8.47 25.78 -30.60
C ARG A 367 -7.00 25.70 -31.06
N PRO A 368 -6.73 25.81 -32.38
CA PRO A 368 -5.37 25.88 -32.88
C PRO A 368 -4.57 26.99 -32.19
N ASN A 369 -3.42 26.63 -31.65
CA ASN A 369 -2.48 27.54 -31.02
C ASN A 369 -1.33 27.83 -32.01
N PRO A 370 -1.10 29.11 -32.39
CA PRO A 370 0.02 29.49 -33.25
C PRO A 370 1.40 29.05 -32.73
N ASP A 371 1.56 28.90 -31.41
CA ASP A 371 2.82 28.53 -30.77
C ASP A 371 3.02 27.00 -30.62
N ASP A 372 2.02 26.16 -30.95
CA ASP A 372 2.11 24.69 -30.97
C ASP A 372 1.59 24.15 -32.32
N PRO A 373 2.48 24.05 -33.33
CA PRO A 373 2.14 23.46 -34.62
C PRO A 373 1.68 22.00 -34.44
N GLY A 374 0.38 21.78 -34.66
CA GLY A 374 -0.28 20.48 -34.45
C GLY A 374 -1.36 20.49 -33.37
N SER A 375 -1.50 21.58 -32.62
CA SER A 375 -2.66 21.78 -31.74
C SER A 375 -3.94 22.05 -32.56
N GLY A 376 -5.06 21.52 -32.09
CA GLY A 376 -6.38 21.65 -32.69
C GLY A 376 -6.55 20.93 -34.03
N LEU A 377 -5.62 20.04 -34.41
CA LEU A 377 -5.68 19.27 -35.66
C LEU A 377 -7.00 18.51 -35.82
N HIS A 378 -7.55 18.00 -34.71
CA HIS A 378 -8.75 17.19 -34.69
C HIS A 378 -9.93 17.95 -34.07
N GLY A 379 -9.89 19.28 -34.04
CA GLY A 379 -10.96 20.12 -33.50
C GLY A 379 -12.34 19.87 -34.16
N ASP A 380 -12.36 19.41 -35.42
CA ASP A 380 -13.57 19.07 -36.17
C ASP A 380 -13.97 17.58 -36.09
N ALA A 381 -13.25 16.77 -35.30
CA ALA A 381 -13.53 15.34 -35.15
C ALA A 381 -15.00 15.09 -34.77
N CYS A 382 -15.60 14.09 -35.41
CA CYS A 382 -17.03 13.82 -35.28
C CYS A 382 -17.40 13.16 -33.95
N ALA A 383 -16.46 12.42 -33.37
CA ALA A 383 -16.61 11.72 -32.11
C ALA A 383 -15.27 11.58 -31.37
N VAL A 384 -15.37 11.41 -30.05
CA VAL A 384 -14.25 11.18 -29.14
C VAL A 384 -14.49 9.87 -28.41
N ILE A 385 -13.49 8.98 -28.42
CA ILE A 385 -13.52 7.72 -27.67
C ILE A 385 -12.53 7.80 -26.52
N PHE A 386 -12.99 7.58 -25.29
CA PHE A 386 -12.14 7.28 -24.15
C PHE A 386 -12.15 5.77 -23.89
N SER A 387 -10.99 5.11 -24.01
CA SER A 387 -10.86 3.68 -23.76
C SER A 387 -10.18 3.40 -22.42
N PHE A 388 -10.93 2.77 -21.51
CA PHE A 388 -10.50 2.31 -20.19
C PHE A 388 -10.26 0.80 -20.13
N ARG A 389 -10.21 0.13 -21.29
CA ARG A 389 -10.05 -1.34 -21.38
C ARG A 389 -8.84 -1.89 -20.63
N GLU A 390 -7.73 -1.15 -20.65
CA GLU A 390 -6.48 -1.54 -19.97
C GLU A 390 -6.28 -0.82 -18.63
N VAL A 391 -7.30 -0.12 -18.14
CA VAL A 391 -7.27 0.57 -16.84
C VAL A 391 -7.80 -0.36 -15.76
N TYR A 392 -6.93 -0.75 -14.83
CA TYR A 392 -7.33 -1.58 -13.70
C TYR A 392 -7.74 -0.76 -12.47
N SER A 393 -7.35 0.52 -12.37
CA SER A 393 -7.80 1.38 -11.26
C SER A 393 -7.81 2.88 -11.60
N LEU A 394 -8.89 3.55 -11.16
CA LEU A 394 -9.04 5.00 -11.15
C LEU A 394 -9.23 5.47 -9.70
N ASN A 395 -8.39 6.39 -9.22
CA ASN A 395 -8.67 7.04 -7.94
C ASN A 395 -9.72 8.15 -8.09
N HIS A 396 -10.27 8.62 -6.97
CA HIS A 396 -11.33 9.62 -6.98
C HIS A 396 -10.93 10.93 -7.70
N VAL A 397 -9.66 11.35 -7.58
CA VAL A 397 -9.14 12.55 -8.25
C VAL A 397 -9.13 12.37 -9.77
N ALA A 398 -8.53 11.28 -10.25
CA ALA A 398 -8.47 11.00 -11.68
C ALA A 398 -9.87 10.86 -12.29
N ARG A 399 -10.76 10.13 -11.60
CA ARG A 399 -12.15 9.97 -12.01
C ARG A 399 -12.85 11.32 -12.15
N ARG A 400 -12.71 12.20 -11.15
CA ARG A 400 -13.33 13.54 -11.18
C ARG A 400 -12.82 14.39 -12.35
N ILE A 401 -11.52 14.37 -12.62
CA ILE A 401 -10.92 15.10 -13.76
C ILE A 401 -11.43 14.54 -15.08
N ILE A 402 -11.45 13.21 -15.23
CA ILE A 402 -11.96 12.56 -16.45
C ILE A 402 -13.45 12.84 -16.65
N HIS A 403 -14.24 12.85 -15.56
CA HIS A 403 -15.65 13.22 -15.61
C HIS A 403 -15.83 14.64 -16.14
N GLU A 404 -15.03 15.58 -15.64
CA GLU A 404 -15.01 16.97 -16.12
C GLU A 404 -14.63 17.07 -17.60
N ASP A 405 -13.59 16.36 -18.06
CA ASP A 405 -13.15 16.35 -19.46
C ASP A 405 -14.29 15.86 -20.39
N ILE A 406 -14.97 14.77 -20.01
CA ILE A 406 -16.10 14.22 -20.76
C ILE A 406 -17.28 15.21 -20.78
N SER A 407 -17.63 15.79 -19.63
CA SER A 407 -18.73 16.74 -19.53
C SER A 407 -18.50 17.98 -20.40
N ARG A 408 -17.27 18.50 -20.45
CA ARG A 408 -16.91 19.63 -21.33
C ARG A 408 -17.08 19.32 -22.81
N LEU A 409 -16.61 18.14 -23.24
CA LEU A 409 -16.77 17.71 -24.63
C LEU A 409 -18.25 17.56 -25.03
N ILE A 410 -19.09 17.08 -24.11
CA ILE A 410 -20.54 16.98 -24.33
C ILE A 410 -21.19 18.38 -24.44
N LEU A 411 -20.76 19.34 -23.63
CA LEU A 411 -21.21 20.74 -23.72
C LEU A 411 -20.78 21.40 -25.03
N GLU A 412 -19.65 20.99 -25.60
CA GLU A 412 -19.18 21.38 -26.94
C GLU A 412 -19.86 20.59 -28.08
N GLU A 413 -20.93 19.84 -27.76
CA GLU A 413 -21.73 19.05 -28.71
C GLU A 413 -20.98 17.92 -29.42
N LYS A 414 -19.86 17.45 -28.85
CA LYS A 414 -19.14 16.27 -29.35
C LYS A 414 -19.87 14.98 -29.00
N ILE A 415 -19.85 14.01 -29.92
CA ILE A 415 -20.27 12.64 -29.62
C ILE A 415 -19.18 11.98 -28.78
N VAL A 416 -19.45 11.68 -27.50
CA VAL A 416 -18.48 11.03 -26.61
C VAL A 416 -18.88 9.59 -26.33
N VAL A 417 -17.95 8.67 -26.57
CA VAL A 417 -18.10 7.23 -26.30
C VAL A 417 -17.03 6.79 -25.30
N VAL A 418 -17.44 6.00 -24.32
CA VAL A 418 -16.57 5.46 -23.27
C VAL A 418 -16.55 3.94 -23.40
N ILE A 419 -15.37 3.36 -23.62
CA ILE A 419 -15.17 1.91 -23.57
C ILE A 419 -14.70 1.55 -22.16
N ASP A 420 -15.59 1.00 -21.33
CA ASP A 420 -15.30 0.65 -19.94
C ASP A 420 -15.92 -0.71 -19.56
N PRO A 421 -15.29 -1.82 -19.96
CA PRO A 421 -15.83 -3.17 -19.69
C PRO A 421 -15.86 -3.51 -18.20
N SER A 422 -14.99 -2.87 -17.41
CA SER A 422 -14.82 -3.10 -15.96
C SER A 422 -15.64 -2.17 -15.07
N GLY A 423 -16.27 -1.13 -15.63
CA GLY A 423 -17.00 -0.12 -14.88
C GLY A 423 -16.11 0.74 -13.97
N VAL A 424 -14.82 0.90 -14.28
CA VAL A 424 -13.87 1.66 -13.43
C VAL A 424 -14.17 3.16 -13.40
N LEU A 425 -14.79 3.70 -14.45
CA LEU A 425 -15.15 5.11 -14.55
C LEU A 425 -16.28 5.48 -13.59
N GLN A 426 -17.19 4.55 -13.28
CA GLN A 426 -18.36 4.77 -12.43
C GLN A 426 -19.13 6.04 -12.85
N TRP A 427 -19.52 6.12 -14.12
CA TRP A 427 -20.29 7.26 -14.61
C TRP A 427 -21.69 7.27 -13.99
N ASN A 428 -22.10 8.39 -13.39
CA ASN A 428 -23.43 8.53 -12.82
C ASN A 428 -24.40 9.01 -13.91
N HIS A 429 -25.40 8.20 -14.24
CA HIS A 429 -26.41 8.55 -15.24
C HIS A 429 -27.46 9.53 -14.71
N ASP A 430 -27.59 9.67 -13.38
CA ASP A 430 -28.67 10.43 -12.74
C ASP A 430 -28.35 11.92 -12.53
N GLU A 431 -27.09 12.35 -12.75
CA GLU A 431 -26.62 13.74 -12.59
C GLU A 431 -26.51 14.49 -13.94
N ALA A 432 -27.02 13.92 -15.03
CA ALA A 432 -26.91 14.54 -16.36
C ALA A 432 -27.82 15.78 -16.50
N GLU A 433 -27.24 16.98 -16.47
CA GLU A 433 -27.94 18.18 -16.95
C GLU A 433 -28.26 18.04 -18.45
N ASN A 434 -29.52 18.23 -18.83
CA ASN A 434 -30.02 18.24 -20.22
C ASN A 434 -30.02 16.91 -21.00
N ASP A 435 -30.07 15.76 -20.34
CA ASP A 435 -30.26 14.43 -20.99
C ASP A 435 -29.12 14.04 -21.97
N ARG A 436 -28.01 14.79 -21.97
CA ARG A 436 -26.81 14.52 -22.78
C ARG A 436 -25.75 13.84 -21.91
N HIS A 437 -25.45 12.58 -22.20
CA HIS A 437 -24.48 11.78 -21.47
C HIS A 437 -23.54 11.03 -22.44
N PRO A 438 -22.34 10.60 -22.01
CA PRO A 438 -21.50 9.76 -22.87
C PRO A 438 -22.19 8.41 -23.10
N LYS A 439 -21.92 7.79 -24.24
CA LYS A 439 -22.34 6.41 -24.47
C LYS A 439 -21.29 5.45 -23.89
N VAL A 440 -21.62 4.74 -22.82
CA VAL A 440 -20.75 3.70 -22.24
C VAL A 440 -20.99 2.36 -22.95
N VAL A 441 -19.92 1.72 -23.40
CA VAL A 441 -19.92 0.45 -24.15
C VAL A 441 -18.83 -0.50 -23.65
N ARG A 442 -18.90 -1.78 -24.04
CA ARG A 442 -17.97 -2.81 -23.56
C ARG A 442 -16.73 -2.99 -24.44
N ASN A 443 -16.80 -2.62 -25.71
CA ASN A 443 -15.72 -2.89 -26.68
C ASN A 443 -15.74 -1.89 -27.85
N GLU A 444 -14.70 -1.98 -28.68
CA GLU A 444 -14.48 -1.12 -29.85
C GLU A 444 -15.52 -1.34 -30.96
N THR A 445 -16.16 -2.52 -31.03
CA THR A 445 -17.22 -2.79 -32.02
C THR A 445 -18.48 -2.02 -31.68
N GLU A 446 -18.95 -2.11 -30.44
CA GLU A 446 -20.10 -1.33 -29.95
C GLU A 446 -19.87 0.18 -30.08
N ALA A 447 -18.64 0.66 -29.82
CA ALA A 447 -18.28 2.06 -30.01
C ALA A 447 -18.42 2.49 -31.49
N ARG A 448 -17.90 1.68 -32.41
CA ARG A 448 -17.97 1.95 -33.86
C ARG A 448 -19.39 1.91 -34.38
N ASP A 449 -20.17 0.91 -33.99
CA ASP A 449 -21.56 0.77 -34.41
C ASP A 449 -22.40 1.95 -33.93
N PHE A 450 -22.15 2.47 -32.72
CA PHE A 450 -22.82 3.66 -32.21
C PHE A 450 -22.46 4.94 -32.98
N ILE A 451 -21.19 5.13 -33.33
CA ILE A 451 -20.74 6.36 -34.02
C ILE A 451 -21.12 6.32 -35.52
N GLY A 452 -20.75 5.24 -36.20
CA GLY A 452 -20.81 5.12 -37.66
C GLY A 452 -22.04 4.39 -38.22
N GLY A 453 -22.69 3.54 -37.42
CA GLY A 453 -23.71 2.58 -37.87
C GLY A 453 -23.16 1.15 -37.99
N THR A 454 -24.06 0.17 -38.05
CA THR A 454 -23.70 -1.27 -37.98
C THR A 454 -22.79 -1.67 -39.13
N GLY A 455 -21.69 -2.35 -38.80
CA GLY A 455 -20.77 -2.88 -39.82
C GLY A 455 -19.79 -1.86 -40.39
N CYS A 456 -19.70 -0.66 -39.81
CA CYS A 456 -18.62 0.28 -40.10
C CYS A 456 -17.26 -0.27 -39.66
N LYS A 457 -16.21 0.05 -40.42
CA LYS A 457 -14.82 -0.33 -40.12
C LYS A 457 -14.01 0.88 -39.68
N ALA A 458 -13.08 0.68 -38.76
CA ALA A 458 -12.10 1.71 -38.40
C ALA A 458 -10.79 1.42 -39.14
N VAL A 459 -10.25 2.43 -39.80
CA VAL A 459 -8.89 2.43 -40.36
C VAL A 459 -8.08 3.35 -39.46
N SER A 460 -7.09 2.83 -38.73
CA SER A 460 -6.18 3.73 -38.01
C SER A 460 -5.16 4.28 -39.01
N THR A 461 -4.93 5.58 -38.91
CA THR A 461 -3.68 6.17 -39.35
C THR A 461 -2.69 5.93 -38.22
N ASP A 462 -2.10 4.73 -38.16
CA ASP A 462 -0.94 4.55 -37.30
C ASP A 462 0.21 5.34 -37.95
N ASP A 463 0.76 6.31 -37.22
CA ASP A 463 2.09 6.83 -37.52
C ASP A 463 3.04 5.64 -37.51
N GLY A 464 3.54 5.31 -38.70
CA GLY A 464 4.47 4.22 -38.89
C GLY A 464 5.65 4.35 -37.93
N TRP A 465 5.90 3.27 -37.20
CA TRP A 465 7.20 2.95 -36.65
C TRP A 465 7.79 1.79 -37.42
#